data_AF-A0A3A0DG21-F1
#
_entry.id   AF-A0A3A0DG21-F1
#
_cell.length_a   1.000
_cell.length_b   1.000
_cell.length_c   1.000
_cell.angle_alpha   90.00
_cell.angle_beta   90.00
_cell.angle_gamma   90.00
#
_symmetry.space_group_name_H-M   'P 1'
#
loop_
_entity.id
_entity.type
_entity.pdbx_description
1 polymer ?
#
loop_
_entity_poly.entity_id
_entity_poly.type
_entity_poly.pdbx_seq_one_letter_code
_entity_poly.pdbx_strand_id
1 'polypeptide(L)' 'MTCREAIEFLMEYLDGELPAEVRAEFDRHLAVCTSCVAYLETYRATVQLEKAAFCEGETAVPPLPEELVQAILAARTCEK' A
#
# COMPACT_ATOMS: atom_id res chain seq x y z
N MET A 1 -19.67 -9.26 -7.74
CA MET A 1 -18.79 -8.54 -6.81
C MET A 1 -19.44 -8.60 -5.43
N THR A 2 -18.85 -9.36 -4.53
CA THR A 2 -19.20 -9.39 -3.11
C THR A 2 -18.39 -8.32 -2.37
N CYS A 3 -18.75 -8.01 -1.12
CA CYS A 3 -17.97 -7.09 -0.30
C CYS A 3 -16.52 -7.56 -0.12
N ARG A 4 -16.30 -8.88 -0.02
CA ARG A 4 -14.96 -9.46 0.12
C ARG A 4 -14.12 -9.24 -1.14
N GLU A 5 -14.66 -9.60 -2.30
CA GLU A 5 -13.99 -9.43 -3.59
C GLU A 5 -13.59 -7.96 -3.83
N ALA A 6 -14.44 -7.01 -3.41
CA ALA A 6 -14.14 -5.59 -3.54
C ALA A 6 -12.99 -5.14 -2.61
N ILE A 7 -12.95 -5.64 -1.38
CA ILE A 7 -11.88 -5.30 -0.42
C ILE A 7 -10.55 -5.91 -0.86
N GLU A 8 -10.54 -7.16 -1.30
CA GLU A 8 -9.35 -7.85 -1.83
C GLU A 8 -8.80 -7.09 -3.04
N PHE A 9 -9.66 -6.71 -3.99
CA PHE A 9 -9.26 -5.91 -5.14
C PHE A 9 -8.60 -4.57 -4.76
N LEU A 10 -9.14 -3.87 -3.77
CA LEU A 10 -8.57 -2.60 -3.33
C LEU A 10 -7.23 -2.78 -2.63
N MET A 11 -7.05 -3.87 -1.88
CA MET A 11 -5.78 -4.25 -1.27
C MET A 11 -4.73 -4.54 -2.35
N GLU A 12 -5.03 -5.41 -3.31
CA GLU A 12 -4.14 -5.71 -4.45
C GLU A 12 -3.80 -4.45 -5.26
N TYR A 13 -4.76 -3.54 -5.43
CA TYR A 13 -4.53 -2.26 -6.09
C TYR A 13 -3.55 -1.39 -5.31
N LEU A 14 -3.68 -1.31 -3.97
CA LEU A 14 -2.77 -0.53 -3.12
C LEU A 14 -1.36 -1.13 -3.06
N ASP A 15 -1.26 -2.45 -3.01
CA ASP A 15 0.01 -3.19 -2.89
C ASP A 15 0.75 -3.31 -4.23
N GLY A 16 0.09 -3.02 -5.36
CA GLY A 16 0.71 -3.09 -6.68
C GLY A 16 0.72 -4.46 -7.31
N GLU A 17 -0.15 -5.34 -6.84
CA GLU A 17 -0.23 -6.73 -7.25
C GLU A 17 -1.23 -6.98 -8.38
N LEU A 18 -2.07 -5.99 -8.70
CA LEU A 18 -2.98 -6.09 -9.84
C LEU A 18 -2.24 -6.22 -11.18
N PRO A 19 -2.74 -7.06 -12.11
CA PRO A 19 -2.26 -7.08 -13.48
C PRO A 19 -2.29 -5.67 -14.10
N ALA A 20 -1.27 -5.32 -14.88
CA ALA A 20 -1.08 -3.96 -15.40
C ALA A 20 -2.30 -3.40 -16.14
N GLU A 21 -2.98 -4.25 -16.94
CA GLU A 21 -4.19 -3.86 -17.67
C GLU A 21 -5.36 -3.53 -16.72
N VAL A 22 -5.51 -4.32 -15.65
CA VAL A 22 -6.57 -4.14 -14.65
C VAL A 22 -6.32 -2.88 -13.82
N ARG A 23 -5.06 -2.64 -13.44
CA ARG A 23 -4.66 -1.39 -12.77
C ARG A 23 -4.96 -0.18 -13.65
N ALA A 24 -4.57 -0.21 -14.92
CA ALA A 24 -4.81 0.91 -15.84
C ALA A 24 -6.30 1.20 -16.05
N GLU A 25 -7.15 0.16 -16.07
CA GLU A 25 -8.61 0.33 -16.09
C GLU A 25 -9.11 1.03 -14.82
N PHE A 26 -8.64 0.59 -13.66
CA PHE A 26 -9.06 1.16 -12.39
C PHE A 26 -8.56 2.61 -12.20
N ASP A 27 -7.34 2.91 -12.63
CA ASP A 27 -6.81 4.28 -12.66
C ASP A 27 -7.70 5.20 -13.50
N ARG A 28 -8.17 4.72 -14.64
CA ARG A 28 -9.10 5.46 -15.50
C ARG A 28 -10.45 5.69 -14.82
N HIS A 29 -10.93 4.71 -14.06
CA HIS A 29 -12.15 4.86 -13.26
C HIS A 29 -11.97 5.93 -12.17
N LEU A 30 -10.85 5.91 -11.44
CA LEU A 30 -10.54 6.90 -10.41
C LEU A 30 -10.42 8.32 -10.99
N ALA A 31 -9.98 8.46 -12.24
CA ALA A 31 -9.91 9.76 -12.92
C ALA A 31 -11.28 10.42 -13.17
N VAL A 32 -12.37 9.65 -13.17
CA VAL A 32 -13.72 10.16 -13.51
C VAL A 32 -14.75 10.00 -12.38
N CYS A 33 -14.45 9.20 -11.36
CA CYS A 33 -15.39 8.84 -10.30
C CYS A 33 -14.95 9.38 -8.93
N THR A 34 -15.43 10.56 -8.56
CA THR A 34 -15.09 11.22 -7.28
C THR A 34 -15.51 10.42 -6.05
N SER A 35 -16.61 9.65 -6.11
CA SER A 35 -17.04 8.80 -5.00
C SER A 35 -16.06 7.65 -4.74
N CYS A 36 -15.49 7.05 -5.80
CA CYS A 36 -14.52 5.97 -5.63
C CYS A 36 -13.17 6.51 -5.16
N VAL A 37 -12.78 7.71 -5.58
CA VAL A 37 -11.61 8.41 -4.99
C VAL A 37 -11.82 8.62 -3.49
N ALA A 38 -12.95 9.18 -3.08
CA ALA A 38 -13.24 9.41 -1.66
C ALA A 38 -13.30 8.11 -0.84
N TYR A 39 -13.83 7.04 -1.42
CA TYR A 39 -13.84 5.72 -0.80
C TYR A 39 -12.43 5.16 -0.62
N LEU A 40 -11.60 5.25 -1.65
CA LEU A 40 -10.21 4.79 -1.60
C LEU A 40 -9.40 5.54 -0.54
N GLU A 41 -9.59 6.86 -0.41
CA GLU A 41 -8.97 7.66 0.66
C GLU A 41 -9.41 7.19 2.06
N THR A 42 -10.69 6.90 2.24
CA THR A 42 -11.20 6.35 3.51
C THR A 42 -10.59 4.99 3.80
N TYR A 43 -10.48 4.12 2.79
CA TYR A 43 -9.86 2.81 2.92
C TYR A 43 -8.37 2.91 3.30
N ARG A 44 -7.61 3.82 2.64
CA ARG A 44 -6.22 4.12 3.02
C ARG A 44 -6.11 4.57 4.46
N ALA A 45 -7.00 5.45 4.93
CA ALA A 45 -7.02 5.91 6.31
C ALA A 45 -7.26 4.76 7.30
N THR A 46 -8.21 3.86 7.00
CA THR A 46 -8.46 2.66 7.81
C THR A 46 -7.22 1.79 7.94
N VAL A 47 -6.51 1.51 6.84
CA VAL A 47 -5.27 0.72 6.86
C VAL A 47 -4.19 1.39 7.71
N GLN A 48 -4.06 2.73 7.65
CA GLN A 48 -3.08 3.45 8.48
C GLN A 48 -3.44 3.42 9.96
N LEU A 49 -4.72 3.59 10.31
CA LEU A 49 -5.20 3.49 11.68
C LEU A 49 -4.99 2.09 12.24
N GLU A 50 -5.26 1.06 11.44
CA GLU A 50 -5.01 -0.34 11.80
C GLU A 50 -3.53 -0.56 12.11
N LYS A 51 -2.64 -0.16 11.19
CA LYS A 51 -1.18 -0.25 11.40
C LYS A 51 -0.74 0.45 12.68
N ALA A 52 -1.21 1.68 12.91
CA ALA A 52 -0.87 2.42 14.12
C ALA A 52 -1.35 1.70 15.39
N ALA A 53 -2.58 1.20 15.41
CA ALA A 53 -3.15 0.52 16.56
C ALA A 53 -2.40 -0.78 16.91
N PHE A 54 -1.89 -1.51 15.92
CA PHE A 54 -1.11 -2.73 16.16
C PHE A 54 0.38 -2.45 16.43
N CYS A 55 0.94 -1.35 15.91
CA CYS A 55 2.32 -0.96 16.20
C CYS A 55 2.52 -0.44 17.64
N GLU A 56 1.47 0.01 18.34
CA GLU A 56 1.56 0.44 19.74
C GLU A 56 1.76 -0.72 20.74
N GLY A 57 1.54 -1.97 20.32
CA GLY A 57 1.69 -3.17 21.15
C GLY A 57 2.96 -3.99 20.90
N GLU A 58 3.67 -3.74 19.79
CA GLU A 58 4.90 -4.46 19.44
C GLU A 58 6.07 -3.77 20.15
N THR A 59 6.62 -4.43 21.17
CA THR A 59 7.85 -4.01 21.88
C THR A 59 8.86 -3.43 20.90
N ALA A 60 9.24 -2.17 21.14
CA ALA A 60 10.29 -1.40 20.46
C ALA A 60 11.08 -2.23 19.44
N VAL A 61 10.65 -2.18 18.17
CA VAL A 61 11.42 -2.77 17.07
C VAL A 61 12.85 -2.27 17.25
N PRO A 62 13.84 -3.15 17.51
CA PRO A 62 15.21 -2.70 17.71
C PRO A 62 15.62 -1.93 16.45
N PRO A 63 16.43 -0.87 16.59
CA PRO A 63 16.86 -0.10 15.45
C PRO A 63 17.44 -1.04 14.40
N LEU A 64 16.95 -0.90 13.16
CA LEU A 64 17.44 -1.69 12.02
C LEU A 64 18.97 -1.63 12.01
N PRO A 65 19.68 -2.76 11.88
CA PRO A 65 21.14 -2.76 11.86
C PRO A 65 21.66 -1.83 10.76
N GLU A 66 22.62 -0.97 11.10
CA GLU A 66 23.19 0.01 10.16
C GLU A 66 23.73 -0.65 8.89
N GLU A 67 24.33 -1.83 9.03
CA GLU A 67 24.81 -2.65 7.91
C GLU A 67 23.71 -2.95 6.87
N LEU A 68 22.48 -3.24 7.33
CA LEU A 68 21.36 -3.50 6.43
C LEU A 68 20.92 -2.23 5.70
N VAL A 69 20.86 -1.11 6.42
CA VAL A 69 20.52 0.19 5.84
C VAL A 69 21.54 0.57 4.76
N GLN A 70 22.84 0.42 5.04
CA GLN A 70 23.92 0.73 4.11
C GLN A 70 23.91 -0.20 2.89
N ALA A 71 23.65 -1.50 3.07
CA ALA A 71 23.53 -2.44 1.96
C ALA A 71 22.38 -2.06 0.99
N ILE A 72 21.22 -1.67 1.52
CA ILE A 72 20.07 -1.22 0.71
C ILE A 72 20.41 0.05 -0.06
N LEU A 73 21.03 1.04 0.60
CA LEU A 73 21.43 2.29 -0.05
C LEU A 73 22.47 2.06 -1.15
N ALA A 74 23.47 1.20 -0.89
CA ALA A 74 24.50 0.85 -1.86
C ALA A 74 23.92 0.16 -3.10
N ALA A 75 22.97 -0.77 -2.92
CA ALA A 75 22.30 -1.45 -4.02
C ALA A 75 21.57 -0.46 -4.94
N ARG A 76 20.86 0.51 -4.36
CA ARG A 76 20.16 1.58 -5.11
C ARG A 76 21.08 2.53 -5.86
N THR A 77 22.35 2.66 -5.42
CA THR A 77 23.35 3.50 -6.09
C THR A 77 24.12 2.79 -7.21
N CYS A 78 24.16 1.46 -7.22
CA CYS A 78 24.75 0.66 -8.31
C CYS A 78 23.81 0.47 -9.52
N GLU A 79 22.50 0.73 -9.36
CA GLU A 79 21.51 0.70 -10.45
C GLU A 79 21.52 1.95 -11.35
N LYS A 80 22.48 2.86 -11.19
CA LYS A 80 22.76 3.97 -12.13
C LYS A 80 24.07 3.73 -12.86
#